data_AF-A0A7J3T9B5-F1
#
_entry.id   AF-A0A7J3T9B5-F1
#
_cell.length_a   1.000
_cell.length_b   1.000
_cell.length_c   1.000
_cell.angle_alpha   90.00
_cell.angle_beta   90.00
_cell.angle_gamma   90.00
#
_symmetry.space_group_name_H-M   'P 1'
#
loop_
_entity.id
_entity.type
_entity.pdbx_description
1 polymer ?
#
loop_
_entity_poly.entity_id
_entity_poly.type
_entity_poly.pdbx_seq_one_letter_code
_entity_poly.pdbx_strand_id
1 'polypeptide(L)'
;SFRAIMAGASGSLLHLGIGPIVTASIIMQLFVGAKIVNLDLTNDMDKAIYQGTQKLLVIIMIFVEAIPQVFGYLQPSNTFINGLNSFAPGYGVFLARLIIVLQLFFGSYIVFLMDELVSKWGIGSGISLFIAAGVSQAIFTGTINWVPSTPTQPVSLSNPPSGCIPKTIYILTHSTSAQLYSSGLERILFGQPNPVIALIGTIIIFFIVAYAESTKIELPLAHERARGARGRYPIKLMYSSNIPVILTSALLANISMWSILFWTNPTLSKVPLLGHNPWIGEYPSAKMVQELGIKSTTPIGGIAYYLNRVNGLGSWLLPLMNPQRYTYVFAYQAYWQLVLHVIVYVAFMIGMSILFAIFWIETANMNAKAIAQQIQKSGMQIPGFRRSPAVLEKILNKYIPAVTIFSGAAVGALAAFANLIGTVGNTSGTGVLLTVGILIQFYEAMGREQLMEMHPVIRQFFE
;
A
#
# COMPACT_ATOMS: atom_id res chain seq x y z
N SER A 1 -0.95 9.92 0.48
CA SER A 1 -1.55 9.49 1.76
C SER A 1 -1.39 7.98 1.88
N PHE A 2 -0.89 7.43 3.00
CA PHE A 2 -0.83 5.97 3.22
C PHE A 2 -2.22 5.30 3.21
N ARG A 3 -3.27 6.09 3.41
CA ARG A 3 -4.68 5.64 3.47
C ARG A 3 -5.22 5.08 2.17
N ALA A 4 -4.69 5.53 1.02
CA ALA A 4 -5.09 5.01 -0.29
C ALA A 4 -4.68 3.54 -0.47
N ILE A 5 -3.60 3.10 0.19
CA ILE A 5 -3.14 1.70 0.15
C ILE A 5 -3.91 0.86 1.16
N MET A 6 -4.25 1.44 2.32
CA MET A 6 -5.04 0.74 3.34
C MET A 6 -6.54 0.71 3.07
N ALA A 7 -6.99 1.15 1.89
CA ALA A 7 -8.42 1.28 1.52
C ALA A 7 -9.26 2.01 2.59
N GLY A 8 -8.66 2.96 3.31
CA GLY A 8 -9.27 3.62 4.45
C GLY A 8 -9.80 5.02 4.12
N ALA A 9 -11.01 5.34 4.58
CA ALA A 9 -11.63 6.66 4.42
C ALA A 9 -11.59 7.47 5.72
N SER A 10 -11.21 8.75 5.62
CA SER A 10 -11.07 9.61 6.81
C SER A 10 -12.45 10.04 7.32
N GLY A 11 -12.73 9.86 8.61
CA GLY A 11 -14.04 10.21 9.18
C GLY A 11 -15.18 9.27 8.79
N SER A 12 -14.86 8.06 8.31
CA SER A 12 -15.81 6.99 8.01
C SER A 12 -15.59 5.78 8.92
N LEU A 13 -16.55 4.85 8.97
CA LEU A 13 -16.42 3.55 9.63
C LEU A 13 -15.23 2.73 9.07
N LEU A 14 -14.82 3.01 7.82
CA LEU A 14 -13.67 2.40 7.16
C LEU A 14 -12.34 3.12 7.48
N HIS A 15 -12.20 3.76 8.65
CA HIS A 15 -10.99 4.56 8.93
C HIS A 15 -9.71 3.73 8.95
N LEU A 16 -9.75 2.58 9.63
CA LEU A 16 -8.63 1.63 9.71
C LEU A 16 -8.46 0.85 8.40
N GLY A 17 -9.54 0.66 7.64
CA GLY A 17 -9.56 -0.09 6.39
C GLY A 17 -9.00 -1.51 6.59
N ILE A 18 -8.09 -1.92 5.71
CA ILE A 18 -7.43 -3.24 5.78
C ILE A 18 -6.18 -3.27 6.68
N GLY A 19 -5.80 -2.14 7.29
CA GLY A 19 -4.56 -1.99 8.07
C GLY A 19 -4.35 -3.11 9.10
N PRO A 20 -5.30 -3.35 10.01
CA PRO A 20 -5.17 -4.39 11.04
C PRO A 20 -5.01 -5.80 10.47
N ILE A 21 -5.67 -6.09 9.34
CA ILE A 21 -5.62 -7.40 8.68
C ILE A 21 -4.22 -7.65 8.12
N VAL A 22 -3.65 -6.64 7.45
CA VAL A 22 -2.31 -6.72 6.88
C VAL A 22 -1.25 -6.74 7.98
N THR A 23 -1.37 -5.90 9.01
CA THR A 23 -0.43 -5.89 10.14
C THR A 23 -0.38 -7.23 10.86
N ALA A 24 -1.55 -7.82 11.11
CA ALA A 24 -1.62 -9.13 11.74
C ALA A 24 -0.97 -10.23 10.88
N SER A 25 -1.19 -10.17 9.57
CA SER A 25 -0.58 -11.07 8.61
C SER A 25 0.94 -10.92 8.57
N ILE A 26 1.47 -9.68 8.64
CA ILE A 26 2.92 -9.41 8.73
C ILE A 26 3.51 -10.09 9.97
N ILE A 27 2.88 -9.93 11.13
CA ILE A 27 3.39 -10.49 12.39
C ILE A 27 3.46 -12.02 12.31
N MET A 28 2.38 -12.67 11.84
CA MET A 28 2.36 -14.13 11.68
C MET A 28 3.37 -14.63 10.64
N GLN A 29 3.52 -13.93 9.52
CA GLN A 29 4.53 -14.27 8.51
C GLN A 29 5.95 -14.13 9.04
N LEU A 30 6.24 -13.08 9.82
CA LEU A 30 7.54 -12.91 10.46
C LEU A 30 7.82 -14.00 11.50
N PHE A 31 6.84 -14.38 12.31
CA PHE A 31 7.02 -15.42 13.34
C PHE A 31 7.27 -16.81 12.75
N VAL A 32 6.55 -17.17 11.70
CA VAL A 32 6.77 -18.44 10.99
C VAL A 32 8.04 -18.39 10.15
N GLY A 33 8.27 -17.29 9.42
CA GLY A 33 9.46 -17.12 8.57
C GLY A 33 10.77 -17.08 9.36
N ALA A 34 10.77 -16.47 10.55
CA ALA A 34 11.91 -16.47 11.46
C ALA A 34 12.08 -17.80 12.24
N LYS A 35 11.20 -18.79 12.02
CA LYS A 35 11.17 -20.07 12.74
C LYS A 35 11.09 -19.92 14.26
N ILE A 36 10.54 -18.79 14.73
CA ILE A 36 10.21 -18.57 16.16
C ILE A 36 9.06 -19.49 16.53
N VAL A 37 8.09 -19.63 15.61
CA VAL A 37 6.98 -20.57 15.70
C VAL A 37 7.16 -21.63 14.62
N ASN A 38 7.60 -22.82 15.03
CA ASN A 38 7.76 -23.97 14.13
C ASN A 38 6.39 -24.60 13.83
N LEU A 39 5.66 -24.03 12.88
CA LEU A 39 4.45 -24.62 12.32
C LEU A 39 4.78 -25.25 10.97
N ASP A 40 4.44 -26.52 10.81
CA ASP A 40 4.58 -27.19 9.52
C ASP A 40 3.34 -26.92 8.68
N LEU A 41 3.43 -25.93 7.79
CA LEU A 41 2.36 -25.55 6.86
C LEU A 41 2.02 -26.65 5.83
N THR A 42 2.63 -27.83 5.90
CA THR A 42 2.18 -29.00 5.13
C THR A 42 1.07 -29.79 5.85
N ASN A 43 1.03 -29.76 7.19
CA ASN A 43 0.04 -30.44 8.01
C ASN A 43 -1.24 -29.58 8.14
N ASP A 44 -2.41 -30.21 7.98
CA ASP A 44 -3.69 -29.51 8.03
C ASP A 44 -4.03 -28.99 9.44
N MET A 45 -3.55 -29.67 10.50
CA MET A 45 -3.73 -29.20 11.88
C MET A 45 -2.95 -27.90 12.12
N ASP A 46 -1.71 -27.83 11.67
CA ASP A 46 -0.84 -26.66 11.85
C ASP A 46 -1.31 -25.48 10.99
N LYS A 47 -1.85 -25.74 9.78
CA LYS A 47 -2.53 -24.70 8.98
C LYS A 47 -3.76 -24.14 9.70
N ALA A 48 -4.55 -24.99 10.34
CA ALA A 48 -5.73 -24.56 11.09
C ALA A 48 -5.33 -23.68 12.29
N ILE A 49 -4.26 -24.05 13.00
CA ILE A 49 -3.70 -23.22 14.08
C ILE A 49 -3.20 -21.89 13.53
N TYR A 50 -2.43 -21.90 12.44
CA TYR A 50 -1.91 -20.69 11.80
C TYR A 50 -3.05 -19.72 11.44
N GLN A 51 -4.10 -20.22 10.76
CA GLN A 51 -5.26 -19.42 10.39
C GLN A 51 -6.04 -18.95 11.61
N GLY A 52 -6.27 -19.80 12.60
CA GLY A 52 -6.98 -19.46 13.84
C GLY A 52 -6.27 -18.35 14.63
N THR A 53 -4.95 -18.49 14.81
CA THR A 53 -4.12 -17.48 15.48
C THR A 53 -4.07 -16.18 14.69
N GLN A 54 -3.92 -16.24 13.36
CA GLN A 54 -3.94 -15.04 12.52
C GLN A 54 -5.24 -14.25 12.71
N LYS A 55 -6.40 -14.91 12.69
CA LYS A 55 -7.70 -14.25 12.89
C LYS A 55 -7.85 -13.63 14.27
N LEU A 56 -7.42 -14.32 15.32
CA LEU A 56 -7.42 -13.78 16.68
C LEU A 56 -6.51 -12.55 16.76
N LEU A 57 -5.33 -12.62 16.12
CA LEU A 57 -4.38 -11.53 16.06
C LEU A 57 -4.95 -10.33 15.30
N VAL A 58 -5.71 -10.53 14.22
CA VAL A 58 -6.44 -9.44 13.53
C VAL A 58 -7.38 -8.71 14.49
N ILE A 59 -8.17 -9.44 15.29
CA ILE A 59 -9.11 -8.84 16.26
C ILE A 59 -8.35 -8.00 17.29
N ILE A 60 -7.23 -8.50 17.81
CA ILE A 60 -6.38 -7.74 18.74
C ILE A 60 -5.80 -6.50 18.04
N MET A 61 -5.33 -6.62 16.81
CA MET A 61 -4.76 -5.51 16.05
C MET A 61 -5.77 -4.42 15.74
N ILE A 62 -7.05 -4.75 15.54
CA ILE A 62 -8.11 -3.76 15.39
C ILE A 62 -8.18 -2.86 16.64
N PHE A 63 -8.13 -3.43 17.85
CA PHE A 63 -8.11 -2.63 19.07
C PHE A 63 -6.82 -1.80 19.20
N VAL A 64 -5.67 -2.43 18.94
CA VAL A 64 -4.36 -1.79 19.06
C VAL A 64 -4.19 -0.63 18.06
N GLU A 65 -4.77 -0.72 16.86
CA GLU A 65 -4.73 0.36 15.86
C GLU A 65 -5.84 1.41 16.05
N ALA A 66 -7.02 1.02 16.54
CA ALA A 66 -8.14 1.95 16.75
C ALA A 66 -7.86 2.97 17.86
N ILE A 67 -7.22 2.54 18.95
CA ILE A 67 -6.88 3.40 20.08
C ILE A 67 -6.03 4.60 19.62
N PRO A 68 -4.82 4.41 19.05
CA PRO A 68 -4.00 5.51 18.52
C PRO A 68 -4.75 6.50 17.62
N GLN A 69 -5.61 6.00 16.75
CA GLN A 69 -6.31 6.82 15.77
C GLN A 69 -7.37 7.72 16.42
N VAL A 70 -8.05 7.25 17.48
CA VAL A 70 -9.01 8.08 18.24
C VAL A 70 -8.30 9.08 19.15
N PHE A 71 -7.18 8.68 19.78
CA PHE A 71 -6.45 9.58 20.67
C PHE A 71 -5.61 10.63 19.90
N GLY A 72 -5.16 10.33 18.68
CA GLY A 72 -4.35 11.24 17.86
C GLY A 72 -5.12 12.00 16.78
N TYR A 73 -6.00 11.32 16.03
CA TYR A 73 -6.51 11.83 14.74
C TYR A 73 -8.00 12.19 14.75
N LEU A 74 -8.86 11.38 15.38
CA LEU A 74 -10.30 11.60 15.43
C LEU A 74 -10.69 12.25 16.77
N GLN A 75 -10.43 13.55 16.89
CA GLN A 75 -10.94 14.28 18.06
C GLN A 75 -12.47 14.40 17.97
N PRO A 76 -13.22 13.93 18.98
CA PRO A 76 -14.68 14.04 18.99
C PRO A 76 -15.10 15.51 18.93
N SER A 77 -16.19 15.81 18.21
CA SER A 77 -16.67 17.19 18.10
C SER A 77 -17.04 17.75 19.47
N ASN A 78 -16.75 19.03 19.70
CA ASN A 78 -17.08 19.71 20.96
C ASN A 78 -18.59 19.62 21.28
N THR A 79 -19.45 19.55 20.26
CA THR A 79 -20.90 19.34 20.43
C THR A 79 -21.25 17.96 20.99
N PHE A 80 -20.58 16.91 20.54
CA PHE A 80 -20.78 15.54 21.02
C PHE A 80 -20.20 15.36 22.43
N ILE A 81 -19.03 15.94 22.69
CA ILE A 81 -18.43 15.98 24.03
C ILE A 81 -19.39 16.67 25.01
N ASN A 82 -19.93 17.84 24.66
CA ASN A 82 -20.83 18.59 25.51
C ASN A 82 -22.14 17.84 25.78
N GLY A 83 -22.72 17.17 24.76
CA GLY A 83 -23.91 16.35 24.93
C GLY A 83 -23.70 15.14 25.86
N LEU A 84 -22.54 14.48 25.79
CA LEU A 84 -22.20 13.37 26.69
C LEU A 84 -21.80 13.85 28.09
N ASN A 85 -21.23 15.05 28.21
CA ASN A 85 -20.87 15.65 29.50
C ASN A 85 -22.11 16.02 30.32
N SER A 86 -23.26 16.26 29.66
CA SER A 86 -24.56 16.42 30.31
C SER A 86 -25.13 15.09 30.86
N PHE A 87 -24.72 13.94 30.33
CA PHE A 87 -25.16 12.62 30.78
C PHE A 87 -24.25 12.04 31.88
N ALA A 88 -22.93 12.25 31.78
CA ALA A 88 -21.94 11.86 32.77
C ALA A 88 -20.93 13.00 33.01
N PRO A 89 -21.09 13.81 34.07
CA PRO A 89 -20.23 14.96 34.34
C PRO A 89 -18.77 14.53 34.49
N GLY A 90 -17.87 15.13 33.70
CA GLY A 90 -16.42 14.90 33.77
C GLY A 90 -15.88 13.76 32.90
N TYR A 91 -16.74 12.86 32.38
CA TYR A 91 -16.33 11.73 31.54
C TYR A 91 -16.68 11.90 30.05
N GLY A 92 -17.27 13.02 29.64
CA GLY A 92 -17.74 13.24 28.27
C GLY A 92 -16.69 13.01 27.18
N VAL A 93 -15.42 13.38 27.42
CA VAL A 93 -14.31 13.13 26.47
C VAL A 93 -13.94 11.66 26.39
N PHE A 94 -13.91 10.96 27.52
CA PHE A 94 -13.57 9.53 27.58
C PHE A 94 -14.66 8.69 26.93
N LEU A 95 -15.92 8.95 27.27
CA LEU A 95 -17.08 8.23 26.75
C LEU A 95 -17.26 8.47 25.24
N ALA A 96 -17.05 9.70 24.77
CA ALA A 96 -17.06 10.01 23.34
C ALA A 96 -15.96 9.26 22.56
N ARG A 97 -14.74 9.21 23.11
CA ARG A 97 -13.63 8.45 22.50
C ARG A 97 -13.93 6.95 22.49
N LEU A 98 -14.49 6.40 23.57
CA LEU A 98 -14.83 4.98 23.67
C LEU A 98 -15.88 4.57 22.62
N ILE A 99 -16.89 5.41 22.38
CA ILE A 99 -17.90 5.17 21.34
C ILE A 99 -17.25 5.16 19.95
N ILE A 100 -16.36 6.11 19.65
CA ILE A 100 -15.66 6.14 18.35
C ILE A 100 -14.76 4.90 18.20
N VAL A 101 -14.05 4.49 19.25
CA VAL A 101 -13.26 3.24 19.23
C VAL A 101 -14.13 2.03 18.93
N LEU A 102 -15.30 1.91 19.55
CA LEU A 102 -16.24 0.82 19.27
C LEU A 102 -16.78 0.88 17.83
N GLN A 103 -17.11 2.07 17.31
CA GLN A 103 -17.54 2.22 15.92
C GLN A 103 -16.46 1.79 14.93
N LEU A 104 -15.20 2.16 15.18
CA LEU A 104 -14.07 1.72 14.37
C LEU A 104 -13.81 0.22 14.48
N PHE A 105 -14.01 -0.35 15.68
CA PHE A 105 -13.91 -1.79 15.90
C PHE A 105 -14.95 -2.54 15.05
N PHE A 106 -16.23 -2.16 15.16
CA PHE A 106 -17.28 -2.80 14.36
C PHE A 106 -17.08 -2.59 12.86
N GLY A 107 -16.67 -1.39 12.43
CA GLY A 107 -16.36 -1.11 11.02
C GLY A 107 -15.24 -2.01 10.48
N SER A 108 -14.13 -2.11 11.22
CA SER A 108 -12.98 -2.94 10.82
C SER A 108 -13.30 -4.44 10.90
N TYR A 109 -14.12 -4.85 11.88
CA TYR A 109 -14.59 -6.23 12.00
C TYR A 109 -15.45 -6.65 10.81
N ILE A 110 -16.34 -5.77 10.33
CA ILE A 110 -17.11 -6.02 9.10
C ILE A 110 -16.19 -6.19 7.88
N VAL A 111 -15.18 -5.32 7.73
CA VAL A 111 -14.19 -5.44 6.63
C VAL A 111 -13.47 -6.78 6.68
N PHE A 112 -13.07 -7.22 7.88
CA PHE A 112 -12.46 -8.52 8.09
C PHE A 112 -13.39 -9.69 7.71
N LEU A 113 -14.68 -9.63 8.10
CA LEU A 113 -15.66 -10.64 7.69
C LEU A 113 -15.88 -10.65 6.17
N MET A 114 -15.90 -9.48 5.53
CA MET A 114 -16.02 -9.39 4.06
C MET A 114 -14.78 -9.96 3.37
N ASP A 115 -13.59 -9.75 3.90
CA ASP A 115 -12.36 -10.36 3.38
C ASP A 115 -12.41 -11.90 3.45
N GLU A 116 -12.91 -12.46 4.56
CA GLU A 116 -13.11 -13.91 4.68
C GLU A 116 -14.14 -14.46 3.67
N LEU A 117 -15.23 -13.72 3.45
CA LEU A 117 -16.27 -14.13 2.51
C LEU A 117 -15.71 -14.16 1.07
N VAL A 118 -15.02 -13.10 0.65
CA VAL A 118 -14.42 -13.04 -0.69
C VAL A 118 -13.31 -14.06 -0.85
N SER A 119 -12.49 -14.30 0.16
CA SER A 119 -11.39 -15.27 0.06
C SER A 119 -11.87 -16.74 0.02
N LYS A 120 -13.09 -17.03 0.49
CA LYS A 120 -13.68 -18.39 0.46
C LYS A 120 -14.58 -18.62 -0.76
N TRP A 121 -15.35 -17.62 -1.16
CA TRP A 121 -16.42 -17.75 -2.16
C TRP A 121 -16.21 -16.89 -3.41
N GLY A 122 -15.25 -15.96 -3.36
CA GLY A 122 -14.95 -15.05 -4.46
C GLY A 122 -13.68 -15.45 -5.21
N ILE A 123 -13.39 -14.67 -6.24
CA ILE A 123 -12.20 -14.83 -7.07
C ILE A 123 -11.08 -13.98 -6.45
N GLY A 124 -10.01 -14.64 -5.99
CA GLY A 124 -8.83 -14.02 -5.35
C GLY A 124 -9.07 -13.54 -3.91
N SER A 125 -8.32 -12.53 -3.46
CA SER A 125 -8.31 -12.10 -2.05
C SER A 125 -9.14 -10.83 -1.83
N GLY A 126 -9.91 -10.77 -0.74
CA GLY A 126 -10.70 -9.59 -0.38
C GLY A 126 -9.85 -8.35 -0.14
N ILE A 127 -8.70 -8.48 0.53
CA ILE A 127 -7.70 -7.41 0.70
C ILE A 127 -7.35 -6.78 -0.65
N SER A 128 -7.04 -7.61 -1.66
CA SER A 128 -6.64 -7.13 -2.98
C SER A 128 -7.78 -6.38 -3.69
N LEU A 129 -9.02 -6.85 -3.54
CA LEU A 129 -10.20 -6.20 -4.10
C LEU A 129 -10.43 -4.82 -3.46
N PHE A 130 -10.29 -4.69 -2.14
CA PHE A 130 -10.47 -3.41 -1.44
C PHE A 130 -9.40 -2.39 -1.81
N ILE A 131 -8.14 -2.82 -1.97
CA ILE A 131 -7.06 -1.96 -2.46
C ILE A 131 -7.40 -1.47 -3.88
N ALA A 132 -7.74 -2.38 -4.79
CA ALA A 132 -8.05 -2.04 -6.17
C ALA A 132 -9.23 -1.07 -6.27
N ALA A 133 -10.30 -1.30 -5.50
CA ALA A 133 -11.46 -0.41 -5.44
C ALA A 133 -11.11 0.98 -4.89
N GLY A 134 -10.39 1.05 -3.77
CA GLY A 134 -10.02 2.32 -3.13
C GLY A 134 -9.09 3.17 -4.00
N VAL A 135 -8.09 2.56 -4.63
CA VAL A 135 -7.18 3.24 -5.56
C VAL A 135 -7.93 3.67 -6.82
N SER A 136 -8.80 2.82 -7.38
CA SER A 136 -9.59 3.17 -8.58
C SER A 136 -10.54 4.34 -8.30
N GLN A 137 -11.20 4.35 -7.14
CA GLN A 137 -12.03 5.48 -6.70
C GLN A 137 -11.18 6.77 -6.59
N ALA A 138 -9.99 6.67 -6.00
CA ALA A 138 -9.11 7.83 -5.83
C ALA A 138 -8.61 8.37 -7.18
N ILE A 139 -8.25 7.50 -8.13
CA ILE A 139 -7.88 7.91 -9.51
C ILE A 139 -9.06 8.59 -10.20
N PHE A 140 -10.26 7.99 -10.12
CA PHE A 140 -11.45 8.53 -10.76
C PHE A 140 -11.84 9.90 -10.19
N THR A 141 -11.97 10.00 -8.85
CA THR A 141 -12.27 11.27 -8.16
C THR A 141 -11.14 12.29 -8.29
N GLY A 142 -9.90 11.85 -8.47
CA GLY A 142 -8.78 12.74 -8.74
C GLY A 142 -8.77 13.29 -10.17
N THR A 143 -9.34 12.55 -11.12
CA THR A 143 -9.34 12.92 -12.54
C THR A 143 -10.59 13.70 -12.90
N ILE A 144 -11.75 13.20 -12.49
CA ILE A 144 -13.09 13.67 -12.84
C ILE A 144 -13.83 14.02 -11.53
N ASN A 145 -13.55 15.21 -11.01
CA ASN A 145 -14.31 15.76 -9.89
C ASN A 145 -14.47 17.28 -10.03
N TRP A 146 -15.72 17.72 -10.05
CA TRP A 146 -16.10 19.12 -10.16
C TRP A 146 -16.23 19.82 -8.80
N VAL A 147 -16.14 19.08 -7.70
CA VAL A 147 -16.21 19.65 -6.34
C VAL A 147 -14.98 20.53 -6.08
N PRO A 148 -15.15 21.75 -5.54
CA PRO A 148 -14.04 22.64 -5.18
C PRO A 148 -13.07 22.00 -4.20
N SER A 149 -11.80 22.40 -4.26
CA SER A 149 -10.74 21.88 -3.40
C SER A 149 -10.98 22.09 -1.90
N THR A 150 -11.70 23.15 -1.55
CA THR A 150 -12.20 23.41 -0.19
C THR A 150 -13.73 23.39 -0.24
N PRO A 151 -14.40 22.39 0.39
CA PRO A 151 -15.86 22.24 0.33
C PRO A 151 -16.66 23.44 0.88
N THR A 152 -16.01 24.28 1.70
CA THR A 152 -16.62 25.45 2.35
C THR A 152 -16.47 26.76 1.57
N GLN A 153 -15.77 26.76 0.43
CA GLN A 153 -15.63 27.95 -0.42
C GLN A 153 -16.18 27.72 -1.84
N PRO A 154 -16.76 28.75 -2.48
CA PRO A 154 -17.25 28.64 -3.85
C PRO A 154 -16.09 28.38 -4.83
N VAL A 155 -16.44 27.87 -6.01
CA VAL A 155 -15.46 27.61 -7.09
C VAL A 155 -14.94 28.95 -7.61
N SER A 156 -13.62 29.14 -7.56
CA SER A 156 -12.95 30.37 -7.99
C SER A 156 -11.55 30.06 -8.53
N LEU A 157 -10.86 31.04 -9.13
CA LEU A 157 -9.45 30.86 -9.52
C LEU A 157 -8.54 30.57 -8.32
N SER A 158 -8.90 30.95 -7.09
CA SER A 158 -8.17 30.58 -5.87
C SER A 158 -8.56 29.18 -5.36
N ASN A 159 -9.81 28.73 -5.58
CA ASN A 159 -10.35 27.43 -5.20
C ASN A 159 -10.89 26.66 -6.43
N PRO A 160 -9.99 26.16 -7.32
CA PRO A 160 -10.42 25.45 -8.51
C PRO A 160 -11.03 24.07 -8.15
N PRO A 161 -11.75 23.45 -9.10
CA PRO A 161 -12.21 22.07 -8.97
C PRO A 161 -11.07 21.13 -8.58
N SER A 162 -11.38 20.13 -7.75
CA SER A 162 -10.39 19.18 -7.23
C SER A 162 -9.91 18.17 -8.28
N GLY A 163 -10.71 17.90 -9.32
CA GLY A 163 -10.34 17.00 -10.41
C GLY A 163 -9.33 17.62 -11.38
N CYS A 164 -8.38 16.82 -11.87
CA CYS A 164 -7.34 17.28 -12.80
C CYS A 164 -7.93 17.84 -14.11
N ILE A 165 -8.89 17.15 -14.72
CA ILE A 165 -9.51 17.58 -15.99
C ILE A 165 -10.41 18.81 -15.77
N PRO A 166 -11.36 18.81 -14.81
CA PRO A 166 -12.18 19.99 -14.53
C PRO A 166 -11.37 21.22 -14.13
N LYS A 167 -10.29 21.05 -13.34
CA LYS A 167 -9.37 22.14 -13.00
C LYS A 167 -8.71 22.75 -14.23
N THR A 168 -8.22 21.91 -15.13
CA THR A 168 -7.53 22.36 -16.34
C THR A 168 -8.50 23.15 -17.23
N ILE A 169 -9.72 22.63 -17.42
CA ILE A 169 -10.77 23.32 -18.18
C ILE A 169 -11.18 24.63 -17.50
N TYR A 170 -11.37 24.63 -16.18
CA TYR A 170 -11.80 25.81 -15.44
C TYR A 170 -10.74 26.93 -15.47
N ILE A 171 -9.47 26.60 -15.25
CA ILE A 171 -8.37 27.58 -15.33
C ILE A 171 -8.21 28.08 -16.77
N LEU A 172 -8.35 27.24 -17.79
CA LEU A 172 -8.25 27.67 -19.19
C LEU A 172 -9.42 28.59 -19.62
N THR A 173 -10.62 28.38 -19.08
CA THR A 173 -11.83 29.12 -19.49
C THR A 173 -12.05 30.41 -18.70
N HIS A 174 -11.61 30.48 -17.45
CA HIS A 174 -11.87 31.62 -16.55
C HIS A 174 -10.64 32.50 -16.28
N SER A 175 -9.46 32.19 -16.84
CA SER A 175 -8.25 33.01 -16.66
C SER A 175 -8.00 33.93 -17.85
N THR A 176 -7.54 35.16 -17.58
CA THR A 176 -7.04 36.07 -18.62
C THR A 176 -5.68 35.60 -19.17
N SER A 177 -5.35 35.96 -20.42
CA SER A 177 -4.10 35.56 -21.09
C SER A 177 -2.83 35.95 -20.31
N ALA A 178 -2.84 37.08 -19.61
CA ALA A 178 -1.74 37.54 -18.75
C ALA A 178 -1.56 36.69 -17.46
N GLN A 179 -2.67 36.20 -16.87
CA GLN A 179 -2.63 35.32 -15.71
C GLN A 179 -2.22 33.89 -16.09
N LEU A 180 -2.57 33.46 -17.31
CA LEU A 180 -2.19 32.17 -17.87
C LEU A 180 -0.67 32.06 -18.09
N TYR A 181 -0.05 33.13 -18.60
CA TYR A 181 1.40 33.21 -18.83
C TYR A 181 2.22 33.35 -17.54
N SER A 182 1.74 34.07 -16.53
CA SER A 182 2.50 34.34 -15.30
C SER A 182 2.46 33.22 -14.26
N SER A 183 1.33 32.53 -14.11
CA SER A 183 1.18 31.47 -13.09
C SER A 183 0.17 30.38 -13.42
N GLY A 184 -0.69 30.58 -14.42
CA GLY A 184 -1.74 29.63 -14.78
C GLY A 184 -1.21 28.32 -15.34
N LEU A 185 -0.23 28.34 -16.26
CA LEU A 185 0.37 27.12 -16.81
C LEU A 185 1.11 26.29 -15.75
N GLU A 186 1.88 26.95 -14.89
CA GLU A 186 2.55 26.28 -13.77
C GLU A 186 1.56 25.71 -12.76
N ARG A 187 0.44 26.40 -12.51
CA ARG A 187 -0.61 25.92 -11.60
C ARG A 187 -1.43 24.76 -12.17
N ILE A 188 -1.58 24.69 -13.49
CA ILE A 188 -2.18 23.55 -14.21
C ILE A 188 -1.22 22.36 -14.19
N LEU A 189 0.04 22.58 -14.56
CA LEU A 189 1.03 21.52 -14.74
C LEU A 189 1.59 20.97 -13.44
N PHE A 190 1.75 21.81 -12.40
CA PHE A 190 2.46 21.49 -11.16
C PHE A 190 1.72 21.90 -9.87
N GLY A 191 0.77 22.83 -9.96
CA GLY A 191 0.02 23.32 -8.79
C GLY A 191 -0.90 22.27 -8.17
N GLN A 192 -1.01 22.27 -6.84
CA GLN A 192 -2.06 21.51 -6.14
C GLN A 192 -3.42 22.23 -6.27
N PRO A 193 -4.56 21.52 -6.24
CA PRO A 193 -4.75 20.06 -6.20
C PRO A 193 -4.58 19.40 -7.58
N ASN A 194 -4.15 18.13 -7.60
CA ASN A 194 -4.08 17.24 -8.78
C ASN A 194 -3.50 17.86 -10.06
N PRO A 195 -2.16 17.97 -10.16
CA PRO A 195 -1.50 18.55 -11.32
C PRO A 195 -1.58 17.63 -12.55
N VAL A 196 -1.56 18.19 -13.76
CA VAL A 196 -1.60 17.42 -15.02
C VAL A 196 -0.41 16.46 -15.14
N ILE A 197 0.75 16.84 -14.60
CA ILE A 197 1.92 15.95 -14.56
C ILE A 197 1.65 14.64 -13.81
N ALA A 198 0.77 14.67 -12.80
CA ALA A 198 0.39 13.47 -12.07
C ALA A 198 -0.51 12.54 -12.91
N LEU A 199 -1.31 13.10 -13.84
CA LEU A 199 -2.14 12.31 -14.76
C LEU A 199 -1.27 11.60 -15.79
N ILE A 200 -0.36 12.35 -16.41
CA ILE A 200 0.63 11.79 -17.32
C ILE A 200 1.49 10.75 -16.59
N GLY A 201 1.93 11.06 -15.37
CA GLY A 201 2.68 10.14 -14.51
C GLY A 201 1.91 8.84 -14.25
N THR A 202 0.61 8.93 -13.95
CA THR A 202 -0.25 7.75 -13.71
C THR A 202 -0.36 6.88 -14.96
N ILE A 203 -0.51 7.47 -16.16
CA ILE A 203 -0.55 6.75 -17.43
C ILE A 203 0.77 6.05 -17.72
N ILE A 204 1.89 6.76 -17.54
CA ILE A 204 3.24 6.19 -17.75
C ILE A 204 3.49 5.01 -16.80
N ILE A 205 3.18 5.19 -15.50
CA ILE A 205 3.32 4.13 -14.49
C ILE A 205 2.45 2.93 -14.86
N PHE A 206 1.21 3.16 -15.30
CA PHE A 206 0.30 2.10 -15.72
C PHE A 206 0.92 1.21 -16.83
N PHE A 207 1.43 1.82 -17.90
CA PHE A 207 2.03 1.06 -19.01
C PHE A 207 3.31 0.34 -18.60
N ILE A 208 4.19 0.98 -17.82
CA ILE A 208 5.44 0.36 -17.35
C ILE A 208 5.13 -0.84 -16.46
N VAL A 209 4.21 -0.69 -15.50
CA VAL A 209 3.83 -1.77 -14.58
C VAL A 209 3.12 -2.90 -15.32
N ALA A 210 2.18 -2.58 -16.22
CA ALA A 210 1.50 -3.60 -17.03
C ALA A 210 2.49 -4.42 -17.87
N TYR A 211 3.48 -3.75 -18.48
CA TYR A 211 4.54 -4.43 -19.22
C TYR A 211 5.39 -5.33 -18.31
N ALA A 212 5.83 -4.81 -17.15
CA ALA A 212 6.65 -5.55 -16.19
C ALA A 212 5.92 -6.79 -15.62
N GLU A 213 4.65 -6.66 -15.25
CA GLU A 213 3.81 -7.76 -14.72
C GLU A 213 3.45 -8.80 -15.79
N SER A 214 3.31 -8.39 -17.05
CA SER A 214 3.00 -9.31 -18.16
C SER A 214 4.18 -10.20 -18.56
N THR A 215 5.40 -9.87 -18.15
CA THR A 215 6.62 -10.59 -18.55
C THR A 215 6.76 -11.92 -17.80
N LYS A 216 6.83 -13.02 -18.55
CA LYS A 216 6.91 -14.39 -18.01
C LYS A 216 8.04 -15.17 -18.69
N ILE A 217 8.70 -16.03 -17.93
CA ILE A 217 9.71 -16.98 -18.40
C ILE A 217 9.04 -18.36 -18.40
N GLU A 218 8.96 -19.00 -19.55
CA GLU A 218 8.34 -20.31 -19.69
C GLU A 218 9.39 -21.43 -19.56
N LEU A 219 9.20 -22.31 -18.57
CA LEU A 219 10.00 -23.54 -18.47
C LEU A 219 9.29 -24.68 -19.21
N PRO A 220 9.95 -25.36 -20.17
CA PRO A 220 9.36 -26.50 -20.85
C PRO A 220 9.30 -27.70 -19.88
N LEU A 221 8.11 -28.26 -19.73
CA LEU A 221 7.87 -29.50 -18.99
C LEU A 221 7.35 -30.56 -19.95
N ALA A 222 7.71 -31.82 -19.71
CA ALA A 222 7.16 -32.95 -20.44
C ALA A 222 6.47 -33.90 -19.47
N HIS A 223 5.33 -34.44 -19.90
CA HIS A 223 4.67 -35.49 -19.15
C HIS A 223 5.34 -36.83 -19.44
N GLU A 224 5.57 -37.61 -18.39
CA GLU A 224 6.29 -38.89 -18.48
C GLU A 224 5.42 -40.01 -19.08
N ARG A 225 4.13 -40.07 -18.69
CA ARG A 225 3.21 -41.14 -19.08
C ARG A 225 2.55 -40.90 -20.45
N ALA A 226 2.27 -39.64 -20.79
CA ALA A 226 1.72 -39.27 -22.09
C ALA A 226 2.84 -38.80 -23.02
N ARG A 227 3.41 -39.72 -23.80
CA ARG A 227 4.40 -39.39 -24.84
C ARG A 227 3.83 -38.32 -25.77
N GLY A 228 4.53 -37.20 -25.91
CA GLY A 228 4.14 -36.07 -26.77
C GLY A 228 3.43 -34.92 -26.05
N ALA A 229 2.91 -35.13 -24.83
CA ALA A 229 2.34 -34.05 -24.03
C ALA A 229 3.46 -33.18 -23.42
N ARG A 230 3.68 -32.01 -24.03
CA ARG A 230 4.58 -30.98 -23.53
C ARG A 230 3.75 -29.85 -22.91
N GLY A 231 4.00 -29.57 -21.64
CA GLY A 231 3.46 -28.41 -20.94
C GLY A 231 4.50 -27.28 -20.87
N ARG A 232 4.05 -26.06 -20.64
CA ARG A 232 4.93 -24.94 -20.29
C ARG A 232 4.53 -24.46 -18.90
N TYR A 233 5.49 -24.34 -18.00
CA TYR A 233 5.28 -23.77 -16.68
C TYR A 233 5.76 -22.31 -16.69
N PRO A 234 4.84 -21.33 -16.71
CA PRO A 234 5.22 -19.92 -16.73
C PRO A 234 5.64 -19.48 -15.33
N ILE A 235 6.91 -19.07 -15.19
CA ILE A 235 7.42 -18.34 -14.03
C ILE A 235 7.32 -16.86 -14.33
N LYS A 236 6.50 -16.12 -13.59
CA LYS A 236 6.43 -14.66 -13.72
C LYS A 236 7.78 -14.05 -13.32
N LEU A 237 8.25 -13.05 -14.08
CA LEU A 237 9.46 -12.30 -13.71
C LEU A 237 9.29 -11.65 -12.32
N MET A 238 8.10 -11.11 -12.06
CA MET A 238 7.66 -10.66 -10.74
C MET A 238 7.18 -11.83 -9.89
N TYR A 239 8.11 -12.70 -9.51
CA TYR A 239 7.81 -13.98 -8.87
C TYR A 239 7.08 -13.85 -7.52
N SER A 240 7.49 -12.90 -6.66
CA SER A 240 6.84 -12.68 -5.37
C SER A 240 5.53 -11.89 -5.46
N SER A 241 5.04 -11.56 -6.66
CA SER A 241 3.85 -10.73 -6.87
C SER A 241 3.99 -9.35 -6.17
N ASN A 242 2.86 -8.68 -5.97
CA ASN A 242 2.70 -7.37 -5.35
C ASN A 242 2.77 -7.39 -3.81
N ILE A 243 2.80 -8.57 -3.20
CA ILE A 243 2.66 -8.74 -1.74
C ILE A 243 3.79 -8.05 -0.96
N PRO A 244 5.08 -8.19 -1.30
CA PRO A 244 6.15 -7.54 -0.52
C PRO A 244 6.03 -6.02 -0.44
N VAL A 245 5.50 -5.41 -1.51
CA VAL A 245 5.28 -3.97 -1.57
C VAL A 245 4.05 -3.55 -0.73
N ILE A 246 3.01 -4.40 -0.66
CA ILE A 246 1.89 -4.21 0.27
C ILE A 246 2.41 -4.23 1.71
N LEU A 247 3.20 -5.24 2.08
CA LEU A 247 3.74 -5.41 3.44
C LEU A 247 4.67 -4.24 3.83
N THR A 248 5.55 -3.83 2.91
CA THR A 248 6.44 -2.67 3.13
C THR A 248 5.66 -1.37 3.33
N SER A 249 4.62 -1.15 2.51
CA SER A 249 3.80 0.05 2.60
C SER A 249 2.96 0.09 3.87
N ALA A 250 2.47 -1.07 4.31
CA ALA A 250 1.75 -1.22 5.56
C ALA A 250 2.65 -0.96 6.77
N LEU A 251 3.87 -1.49 6.76
CA LEU A 251 4.87 -1.22 7.79
C LEU A 251 5.18 0.29 7.88
N LEU A 252 5.41 0.96 6.75
CA LEU A 252 5.64 2.41 6.72
C LEU A 252 4.45 3.20 7.25
N ALA A 253 3.22 2.79 6.92
CA ALA A 253 2.01 3.43 7.42
C ALA A 253 1.90 3.29 8.95
N ASN A 254 2.21 2.11 9.49
CA ASN A 254 2.21 1.86 10.93
C ASN A 254 3.30 2.69 11.63
N ILE A 255 4.53 2.70 11.12
CA ILE A 255 5.62 3.52 11.67
C ILE A 255 5.22 5.00 11.70
N SER A 256 4.62 5.51 10.62
CA SER A 256 4.13 6.89 10.56
C SER A 256 3.00 7.14 11.56
N MET A 257 2.05 6.22 11.70
CA MET A 257 0.94 6.34 12.66
C MET A 257 1.46 6.41 14.10
N TRP A 258 2.34 5.50 14.48
CA TRP A 258 2.94 5.46 15.82
C TRP A 258 3.81 6.69 16.09
N SER A 259 4.57 7.15 15.09
CA SER A 259 5.38 8.37 15.18
C SER A 259 4.51 9.59 15.48
N ILE A 260 3.38 9.78 14.78
CA ILE A 260 2.43 10.87 15.06
C ILE A 260 1.84 10.73 16.47
N LEU A 261 1.54 9.50 16.90
CA LEU A 261 0.95 9.24 18.22
C LEU A 261 1.90 9.63 19.36
N PHE A 262 3.17 9.22 19.28
CA PHE A 262 4.19 9.54 20.29
C PHE A 262 4.46 11.05 20.40
N TRP A 263 4.22 11.80 19.32
CA TRP A 263 4.34 13.25 19.31
C TRP A 263 3.07 13.96 19.80
N THR A 264 1.88 13.52 19.37
CA THR A 264 0.63 14.28 19.55
C THR A 264 -0.08 13.94 20.87
N ASN A 265 0.09 12.73 21.41
CA ASN A 265 -0.69 12.29 22.56
C ASN A 265 -0.11 12.80 23.91
N PRO A 266 -0.90 13.47 24.78
CA PRO A 266 -0.46 14.04 26.06
C PRO A 266 0.10 13.04 27.10
N THR A 267 -0.21 11.73 26.98
CA THR A 267 0.29 10.70 27.91
C THR A 267 1.49 9.95 27.34
N LEU A 268 1.48 9.63 26.05
CA LEU A 268 2.58 8.93 25.37
C LEU A 268 3.77 9.86 25.07
N SER A 269 3.54 11.18 25.02
CA SER A 269 4.60 12.19 24.97
C SER A 269 5.50 12.22 26.19
N LYS A 270 5.04 11.68 27.32
CA LYS A 270 5.78 11.62 28.59
C LYS A 270 6.54 10.30 28.79
N VAL A 271 6.44 9.35 27.85
CA VAL A 271 7.17 8.08 27.94
C VAL A 271 8.66 8.37 27.72
N PRO A 272 9.54 8.02 28.69
CA PRO A 272 10.98 8.18 28.53
C PRO A 272 11.47 7.51 27.23
N LEU A 273 12.43 8.11 26.53
CA LEU A 273 12.98 7.71 25.22
C LEU A 273 12.08 7.86 23.98
N LEU A 274 10.77 7.62 24.09
CA LEU A 274 9.86 7.49 22.94
C LEU A 274 9.00 8.74 22.68
N GLY A 275 8.60 9.46 23.75
CA GLY A 275 7.78 10.66 23.63
C GLY A 275 8.60 11.91 23.28
N HIS A 276 8.15 12.70 22.29
CA HIS A 276 8.80 13.95 21.84
C HIS A 276 10.28 13.80 21.42
N ASN A 277 10.73 12.60 21.06
CA ASN A 277 12.10 12.40 20.60
C ASN A 277 12.26 12.91 19.15
N PRO A 278 13.10 13.94 18.88
CA PRO A 278 13.32 14.46 17.52
C PRO A 278 13.86 13.41 16.55
N TRP A 279 14.42 12.31 17.06
CA TRP A 279 14.97 11.22 16.26
C TRP A 279 13.87 10.32 15.68
N ILE A 280 12.73 10.17 16.36
CA ILE A 280 11.60 9.32 15.91
C ILE A 280 10.71 10.08 14.93
N GLY A 281 10.45 11.36 15.19
CA GLY A 281 9.70 12.22 14.28
C GLY A 281 9.35 13.56 14.91
N GLU A 282 9.71 14.65 14.24
CA GLU A 282 9.30 16.00 14.61
C GLU A 282 8.12 16.42 13.72
N TYR A 283 7.01 16.88 14.31
CA TYR A 283 5.84 17.34 13.58
C TYR A 283 5.58 18.83 13.87
N PRO A 284 5.08 19.61 12.88
CA PRO A 284 4.84 21.04 13.04
C PRO A 284 3.81 21.31 14.12
N SER A 285 4.09 22.33 14.94
CA SER A 285 3.11 22.85 15.91
C SER A 285 1.93 23.51 15.19
N ALA A 286 0.76 23.58 15.86
CA ALA A 286 -0.48 24.13 15.30
C ALA A 286 -0.36 25.59 14.78
N LYS A 287 0.63 26.36 15.27
CA LYS A 287 0.93 27.71 14.80
C LYS A 287 1.68 27.73 13.45
N MET A 288 2.63 26.81 13.24
CA MET A 288 3.35 26.65 11.96
C MET A 288 2.46 26.08 10.85
N VAL A 289 1.47 25.25 11.20
CA VAL A 289 0.45 24.74 10.27
C VAL A 289 -0.38 25.88 9.66
N GLN A 290 -0.74 26.88 10.47
CA GLN A 290 -1.53 28.04 10.02
C GLN A 290 -0.71 29.05 9.22
N GLU A 291 0.59 29.23 9.50
CA GLU A 291 1.44 30.18 8.78
C GLU A 291 1.96 29.65 7.42
N LEU A 292 2.21 28.34 7.30
CA LEU A 292 2.86 27.76 6.11
C LEU A 292 1.93 26.92 5.21
N GLY A 293 0.66 26.75 5.58
CA GLY A 293 -0.31 25.94 4.81
C GLY A 293 0.06 24.45 4.70
N ILE A 294 0.96 23.97 5.56
CA ILE A 294 1.40 22.58 5.63
C ILE A 294 0.30 21.78 6.32
N LYS A 295 -0.15 20.67 5.72
CA LYS A 295 -1.08 19.75 6.39
C LYS A 295 -0.40 19.22 7.66
N SER A 296 -1.06 19.31 8.82
CA SER A 296 -0.55 18.94 10.16
C SER A 296 0.00 17.52 10.32
N THR A 297 0.04 16.73 9.26
CA THR A 297 0.35 15.29 9.23
C THR A 297 1.66 14.97 8.53
N THR A 298 2.43 15.97 8.05
CA THR A 298 3.76 15.71 7.46
C THR A 298 4.86 15.90 8.51
N PRO A 299 5.71 14.90 8.77
CA PRO A 299 6.89 15.07 9.61
C PRO A 299 7.84 16.10 8.98
N ILE A 300 8.51 16.89 9.83
CA ILE A 300 9.51 17.89 9.47
C ILE A 300 10.93 17.41 9.81
N GLY A 301 11.07 16.44 10.72
CA GLY A 301 12.37 15.91 11.14
C GLY A 301 12.31 14.45 11.60
N GLY A 302 13.48 13.85 11.81
CA GLY A 302 13.65 12.48 12.34
C GLY A 302 13.55 11.36 11.31
N ILE A 303 13.61 10.11 11.80
CA ILE A 303 13.46 8.88 10.99
C ILE A 303 12.11 8.88 10.27
N ALA A 304 11.04 9.38 10.90
CA ALA A 304 9.74 9.50 10.24
C ALA A 304 9.77 10.44 9.04
N TYR A 305 10.62 11.49 9.02
CA TYR A 305 10.81 12.29 7.81
C TYR A 305 11.44 11.45 6.70
N TYR A 306 12.58 10.80 6.96
CA TYR A 306 13.30 9.99 5.95
C TYR A 306 12.51 8.80 5.41
N LEU A 307 11.65 8.20 6.23
CA LEU A 307 10.78 7.08 5.84
C LEU A 307 9.44 7.52 5.26
N ASN A 308 9.06 8.80 5.42
CA ASN A 308 7.82 9.29 4.82
C ASN A 308 7.91 9.25 3.30
N ARG A 309 6.76 9.05 2.68
CA ARG A 309 6.67 8.93 1.23
C ARG A 309 6.86 10.28 0.55
N VAL A 310 7.77 10.32 -0.42
CA VAL A 310 7.88 11.42 -1.39
C VAL A 310 6.63 11.41 -2.27
N ASN A 311 5.91 12.54 -2.36
CA ASN A 311 4.63 12.63 -3.08
C ASN A 311 4.75 13.53 -4.32
N GLY A 312 5.43 13.02 -5.34
CA GLY A 312 5.48 13.62 -6.67
C GLY A 312 6.55 14.70 -6.86
N LEU A 313 6.75 15.07 -8.12
CA LEU A 313 7.82 15.98 -8.55
C LEU A 313 7.74 17.35 -7.87
N GLY A 314 6.55 17.78 -7.47
CA GLY A 314 6.35 19.05 -6.75
C GLY A 314 6.90 19.06 -5.32
N SER A 315 7.13 17.90 -4.70
CA SER A 315 7.64 17.84 -3.31
C SER A 315 9.16 17.71 -3.21
N TRP A 316 9.85 17.29 -4.28
CA TRP A 316 11.30 17.09 -4.26
C TRP A 316 12.02 17.78 -5.42
N LEU A 317 11.56 17.59 -6.67
CA LEU A 317 12.24 18.13 -7.85
C LEU A 317 12.09 19.65 -7.96
N LEU A 318 10.88 20.20 -7.78
CA LEU A 318 10.66 21.65 -7.92
C LEU A 318 11.38 22.48 -6.83
N PRO A 319 11.39 22.07 -5.55
CA PRO A 319 12.23 22.71 -4.55
C PRO A 319 13.73 22.65 -4.89
N LEU A 320 14.22 21.52 -5.43
CA LEU A 320 15.63 21.40 -5.84
C LEU A 320 15.99 22.27 -7.06
N MET A 321 15.06 22.46 -8.00
CA MET A 321 15.30 23.24 -9.21
C MET A 321 15.11 24.75 -9.02
N ASN A 322 14.23 25.20 -8.11
CA ASN A 322 14.01 26.63 -7.87
C ASN A 322 13.82 26.99 -6.39
N PRO A 323 14.90 27.09 -5.62
CA PRO A 323 14.82 27.29 -4.18
C PRO A 323 14.26 28.64 -3.73
N GLN A 324 14.37 29.68 -4.55
CA GLN A 324 13.89 31.02 -4.18
C GLN A 324 12.36 31.10 -4.13
N ARG A 325 11.66 30.22 -4.85
CA ARG A 325 10.19 30.20 -4.93
C ARG A 325 9.53 29.21 -3.95
N TYR A 326 10.28 28.20 -3.50
CA TYR A 326 9.82 27.14 -2.60
C TYR A 326 10.40 27.27 -1.17
N THR A 327 10.55 28.51 -0.69
CA THR A 327 11.15 28.85 0.62
C THR A 327 10.45 28.16 1.79
N TYR A 328 9.16 27.82 1.64
CA TYR A 328 8.37 27.11 2.65
C TYR A 328 8.82 25.65 2.89
N VAL A 329 9.48 25.00 1.93
CA VAL A 329 10.05 23.65 2.09
C VAL A 329 11.42 23.72 2.76
N PHE A 330 12.18 24.79 2.48
CA PHE A 330 13.51 25.02 3.02
C PHE A 330 13.53 25.79 4.35
N ALA A 331 12.36 26.18 4.88
CA ALA A 331 12.25 26.90 6.16
C ALA A 331 12.85 26.13 7.34
N TYR A 332 12.98 24.80 7.24
CA TYR A 332 13.49 23.93 8.31
C TYR A 332 14.52 22.89 7.85
N GLN A 333 14.77 22.76 6.53
CA GLN A 333 15.63 21.70 5.99
C GLN A 333 16.71 22.22 5.03
N ALA A 334 17.92 21.69 5.20
CA ALA A 334 19.03 21.96 4.30
C ALA A 334 18.83 21.23 2.96
N TYR A 335 19.33 21.80 1.86
CA TYR A 335 19.30 21.21 0.52
C TYR A 335 19.71 19.73 0.47
N TRP A 336 20.74 19.37 1.23
CA TRP A 336 21.24 18.00 1.30
C TRP A 336 20.27 17.02 1.99
N GLN A 337 19.46 17.50 2.95
CA GLN A 337 18.50 16.66 3.67
C GLN A 337 17.35 16.21 2.76
N LEU A 338 16.94 17.05 1.82
CA LEU A 338 15.91 16.70 0.83
C LEU A 338 16.39 15.62 -0.15
N VAL A 339 17.64 15.73 -0.63
CA VAL A 339 18.25 14.70 -1.50
C VAL A 339 18.43 13.40 -0.72
N LEU A 340 18.91 13.50 0.52
CA LEU A 340 19.09 12.35 1.41
C LEU A 340 17.76 11.67 1.72
N HIS A 341 16.68 12.42 1.90
CA HIS A 341 15.32 11.90 2.04
C HIS A 341 14.89 11.05 0.85
N VAL A 342 15.08 11.54 -0.38
CA VAL A 342 14.77 10.75 -1.59
C VAL A 342 15.59 9.47 -1.65
N ILE A 343 16.91 9.56 -1.40
CA ILE A 343 17.81 8.40 -1.47
C ILE A 343 17.47 7.36 -0.40
N VAL A 344 17.30 7.79 0.85
CA VAL A 344 16.97 6.90 1.97
C VAL A 344 15.60 6.26 1.76
N TYR A 345 14.61 7.02 1.28
CA TYR A 345 13.29 6.48 0.99
C TYR A 345 13.35 5.39 -0.09
N VAL A 346 14.05 5.63 -1.20
CA VAL A 346 14.20 4.66 -2.30
C VAL A 346 14.96 3.42 -1.82
N ALA A 347 16.09 3.61 -1.11
CA ALA A 347 16.89 2.51 -0.59
C ALA A 347 16.12 1.66 0.42
N PHE A 348 15.37 2.29 1.32
CA PHE A 348 14.52 1.61 2.30
C PHE A 348 13.40 0.82 1.61
N MET A 349 12.73 1.42 0.63
CA MET A 349 11.64 0.76 -0.10
C MET A 349 12.14 -0.49 -0.84
N ILE A 350 13.29 -0.40 -1.52
CA ILE A 350 13.91 -1.53 -2.22
C ILE A 350 14.36 -2.60 -1.22
N GLY A 351 15.09 -2.19 -0.17
CA GLY A 351 15.64 -3.12 0.82
C GLY A 351 14.55 -3.91 1.56
N MET A 352 13.50 -3.23 2.02
CA MET A 352 12.36 -3.89 2.66
C MET A 352 11.57 -4.77 1.69
N SER A 353 11.40 -4.34 0.43
CA SER A 353 10.70 -5.17 -0.57
C SER A 353 11.47 -6.46 -0.87
N ILE A 354 12.81 -6.43 -0.89
CA ILE A 354 13.64 -7.65 -1.02
C ILE A 354 13.46 -8.55 0.20
N LEU A 355 13.57 -7.98 1.41
CA LEU A 355 13.42 -8.71 2.65
C LEU A 355 12.06 -9.43 2.71
N PHE A 356 10.98 -8.70 2.44
CA PHE A 356 9.64 -9.30 2.43
C PHE A 356 9.43 -10.28 1.29
N ALA A 357 10.07 -10.11 0.12
CA ALA A 357 10.01 -11.09 -0.96
C ALA A 357 10.64 -12.44 -0.56
N ILE A 358 11.77 -12.39 0.15
CA ILE A 358 12.44 -13.60 0.66
C ILE A 358 11.56 -14.31 1.69
N PHE A 359 11.02 -13.56 2.67
CA PHE A 359 10.12 -14.13 3.67
C PHE A 359 8.84 -14.70 3.06
N TRP A 360 8.28 -14.02 2.06
CA TRP A 360 7.07 -14.48 1.38
C TRP A 360 7.26 -15.85 0.74
N ILE A 361 8.39 -16.08 0.10
CA ILE A 361 8.64 -17.34 -0.62
C ILE A 361 8.86 -18.51 0.32
N GLU A 362 9.48 -18.27 1.47
CA GLU A 362 9.66 -19.30 2.50
C GLU A 362 8.33 -19.65 3.17
N THR A 363 7.47 -18.66 3.45
CA THR A 363 6.18 -18.85 4.12
C THR A 363 5.08 -19.36 3.20
N ALA A 364 5.08 -18.99 1.92
CA ALA A 364 4.09 -19.42 0.94
C ALA A 364 4.36 -20.82 0.34
N ASN A 365 5.33 -21.58 0.86
CA ASN A 365 5.78 -22.85 0.27
C ASN A 365 6.15 -22.72 -1.23
N MET A 366 6.72 -21.57 -1.61
CA MET A 366 7.16 -21.28 -2.97
C MET A 366 8.68 -21.45 -3.12
N ASN A 367 9.32 -22.12 -2.16
CA ASN A 367 10.74 -22.42 -2.20
C ASN A 367 11.05 -23.53 -3.23
N ALA A 368 12.32 -23.64 -3.63
CA ALA A 368 12.76 -24.56 -4.67
C ALA A 368 12.40 -26.03 -4.38
N LYS A 369 12.48 -26.41 -3.11
CA LYS A 369 12.15 -27.76 -2.63
C LYS A 369 10.66 -28.07 -2.77
N ALA A 370 9.79 -27.16 -2.31
CA ALA A 370 8.34 -27.35 -2.38
C ALA A 370 7.86 -27.41 -3.84
N ILE A 371 8.36 -26.53 -4.71
CA ILE A 371 8.01 -26.57 -6.13
C ILE A 371 8.51 -27.85 -6.79
N ALA A 372 9.74 -28.29 -6.48
CA ALA A 372 10.27 -29.54 -7.04
C ALA A 372 9.38 -30.74 -6.66
N GLN A 373 8.93 -30.81 -5.40
CA GLN A 373 8.01 -31.84 -4.93
C GLN A 373 6.64 -31.72 -5.60
N GLN A 374 6.11 -30.51 -5.80
CA GLN A 374 4.83 -30.28 -6.47
C GLN A 374 4.86 -30.71 -7.93
N ILE A 375 5.91 -30.33 -8.68
CA ILE A 375 6.11 -30.74 -10.07
C ILE A 375 6.21 -32.27 -10.17
N GLN A 376 6.94 -32.90 -9.24
CA GLN A 376 7.03 -34.37 -9.21
C GLN A 376 5.68 -35.04 -8.93
N LYS A 377 4.89 -34.51 -7.98
CA LYS A 377 3.54 -35.01 -7.66
C LYS A 377 2.60 -34.92 -8.88
N SER A 378 2.74 -33.87 -9.68
CA SER A 378 1.99 -33.71 -10.94
C SER A 378 2.42 -34.66 -12.07
N GLY A 379 3.44 -35.50 -11.85
CA GLY A 379 3.95 -36.43 -12.87
C GLY A 379 4.65 -35.74 -14.05
N MET A 380 5.03 -34.47 -13.89
CA MET A 380 5.80 -33.71 -14.87
C MET A 380 7.30 -33.77 -14.57
N GLN A 381 8.11 -33.76 -15.63
CA GLN A 381 9.58 -33.73 -15.52
C GLN A 381 10.19 -32.76 -16.52
N ILE A 382 11.35 -32.22 -16.19
CA ILE A 382 12.15 -31.43 -17.15
C ILE A 382 12.75 -32.40 -18.17
N PRO A 383 12.53 -32.20 -19.48
CA PRO A 383 13.13 -33.03 -20.52
C PRO A 383 14.65 -33.12 -20.38
N GLY A 384 15.20 -34.33 -20.43
CA GLY A 384 16.65 -34.57 -20.41
C GLY A 384 17.26 -34.85 -19.03
N PHE A 385 16.50 -34.73 -17.93
CA PHE A 385 16.98 -35.07 -16.58
C PHE A 385 16.30 -36.31 -16.01
N ARG A 386 17.02 -37.06 -15.14
CA ARG A 386 16.44 -38.19 -14.40
C ARG A 386 15.40 -37.68 -13.38
N ARG A 387 14.37 -38.50 -13.14
CA ARG A 387 13.33 -38.25 -12.13
C ARG A 387 13.90 -38.36 -10.71
N SER A 388 14.53 -37.29 -10.26
CA SER A 388 14.84 -37.12 -8.84
C SER A 388 14.46 -35.71 -8.39
N PRO A 389 13.66 -35.57 -7.31
CA PRO A 389 13.33 -34.26 -6.75
C PRO A 389 14.59 -33.47 -6.39
N ALA A 390 15.67 -34.15 -5.97
CA ALA A 390 16.95 -33.50 -5.67
C ALA A 390 17.60 -32.82 -6.89
N VAL A 391 17.46 -33.38 -8.10
CA VAL A 391 18.00 -32.75 -9.33
C VAL A 391 17.17 -31.55 -9.73
N LEU A 392 15.85 -31.66 -9.66
CA LEU A 392 14.93 -30.56 -9.94
C LEU A 392 15.12 -29.41 -8.94
N GLU A 393 15.23 -29.73 -7.65
CA GLU A 393 15.53 -28.78 -6.58
C GLU A 393 16.87 -28.07 -6.83
N LYS A 394 17.94 -28.79 -7.19
CA LYS A 394 19.26 -28.18 -7.44
C LYS A 394 19.22 -27.17 -8.61
N ILE A 395 18.42 -27.45 -9.64
CA ILE A 395 18.23 -26.53 -10.77
C ILE A 395 17.42 -25.32 -10.30
N LEU A 396 16.26 -25.54 -9.66
CA LEU A 396 15.37 -24.49 -9.20
C LEU A 396 16.02 -23.58 -8.15
N ASN A 397 16.87 -24.13 -7.27
CA ASN A 397 17.56 -23.38 -6.22
C ASN A 397 18.62 -22.39 -6.77
N LYS A 398 19.06 -22.58 -8.02
CA LYS A 398 19.93 -21.59 -8.69
C LYS A 398 19.13 -20.37 -9.18
N TYR A 399 17.86 -20.57 -9.54
CA TYR A 399 17.04 -19.52 -10.16
C TYR A 399 16.12 -18.82 -9.15
N ILE A 400 15.43 -19.57 -8.29
CA ILE A 400 14.39 -19.00 -7.41
C ILE A 400 14.94 -17.90 -6.50
N PRO A 401 16.01 -18.10 -5.71
CA PRO A 401 16.52 -17.03 -4.84
C PRO A 401 16.95 -15.78 -5.60
N ALA A 402 17.57 -15.94 -6.77
CA ALA A 402 17.99 -14.81 -7.61
C ALA A 402 16.79 -14.04 -8.17
N VAL A 403 15.77 -14.77 -8.65
CA VAL A 403 14.52 -14.18 -9.15
C VAL A 403 13.73 -13.53 -8.02
N THR A 404 13.75 -14.08 -6.80
CA THR A 404 13.17 -13.46 -5.60
C THR A 404 13.75 -12.10 -5.32
N ILE A 405 15.08 -12.02 -5.24
CA ILE A 405 15.77 -10.77 -4.91
C ILE A 405 15.55 -9.75 -6.03
N PHE A 406 15.66 -10.20 -7.29
CA PHE A 406 15.40 -9.35 -8.44
C PHE A 406 13.96 -8.82 -8.45
N SER A 407 12.96 -9.68 -8.26
CA SER A 407 11.55 -9.28 -8.24
C SER A 407 11.25 -8.34 -7.08
N GLY A 408 11.67 -8.66 -5.85
CA GLY A 408 11.50 -7.77 -4.70
C GLY A 408 12.16 -6.39 -4.93
N ALA A 409 13.36 -6.37 -5.50
CA ALA A 409 14.05 -5.13 -5.83
C ALA A 409 13.34 -4.34 -6.95
N ALA A 410 12.91 -5.02 -8.02
CA ALA A 410 12.27 -4.40 -9.17
C ALA A 410 10.90 -3.82 -8.81
N VAL A 411 10.04 -4.56 -8.10
CA VAL A 411 8.73 -4.04 -7.66
C VAL A 411 8.91 -2.91 -6.65
N GLY A 412 9.86 -3.03 -5.71
CA GLY A 412 10.20 -1.97 -4.77
C GLY A 412 10.70 -0.69 -5.45
N ALA A 413 11.56 -0.83 -6.47
CA ALA A 413 12.07 0.28 -7.27
C ALA A 413 10.96 0.93 -8.10
N LEU A 414 10.10 0.14 -8.75
CA LEU A 414 8.94 0.65 -9.48
C LEU A 414 8.00 1.41 -8.56
N ALA A 415 7.73 0.91 -7.36
CA ALA A 415 6.89 1.57 -6.38
C ALA A 415 7.52 2.90 -5.89
N ALA A 416 8.81 2.90 -5.60
CA ALA A 416 9.53 4.12 -5.21
C ALA A 416 9.52 5.16 -6.34
N PHE A 417 9.81 4.74 -7.57
CA PHE A 417 9.80 5.61 -8.75
C PHE A 417 8.40 6.19 -9.03
N ALA A 418 7.37 5.36 -8.93
CA ALA A 418 5.98 5.80 -9.06
C ALA A 418 5.62 6.86 -8.00
N ASN A 419 6.21 6.77 -6.81
CA ASN A 419 6.01 7.76 -5.75
C ASN A 419 6.74 9.08 -6.03
N LEU A 420 7.93 9.02 -6.63
CA LEU A 420 8.70 10.19 -7.04
C LEU A 420 8.04 10.99 -8.16
N ILE A 421 7.43 10.32 -9.14
CA ILE A 421 6.67 11.00 -10.22
C ILE A 421 5.40 11.63 -9.65
N GLY A 422 4.68 10.88 -8.82
CA GLY A 422 3.39 11.29 -8.28
C GLY A 422 2.22 10.86 -9.17
N THR A 423 1.04 10.74 -8.58
CA THR A 423 -0.16 10.17 -9.21
C THR A 423 -1.41 10.99 -8.88
N VAL A 424 -2.43 10.87 -9.72
CA VAL A 424 -3.67 11.63 -9.57
C VAL A 424 -4.49 11.15 -8.38
N GLY A 425 -5.17 12.08 -7.70
CA GLY A 425 -6.21 11.77 -6.72
C GLY A 425 -5.74 11.59 -5.29
N ASN A 426 -4.60 12.17 -4.91
CA ASN A 426 -3.91 11.88 -3.63
C ASN A 426 -3.58 10.37 -3.43
N THR A 427 -3.77 9.58 -4.47
CA THR A 427 -3.39 8.17 -4.57
C THR A 427 -1.88 8.05 -4.47
N SER A 428 -1.42 6.88 -4.03
CA SER A 428 0.00 6.56 -4.09
C SER A 428 0.37 5.87 -5.41
N GLY A 429 1.55 6.19 -5.95
CA GLY A 429 2.19 5.47 -7.05
C GLY A 429 2.35 4.00 -6.73
N THR A 430 2.68 3.67 -5.48
CA THR A 430 2.57 2.29 -4.98
C THR A 430 1.15 1.73 -5.15
N GLY A 431 0.10 2.45 -4.74
CA GLY A 431 -1.29 2.01 -4.88
C GLY A 431 -1.69 1.76 -6.34
N VAL A 432 -1.22 2.60 -7.27
CA VAL A 432 -1.44 2.39 -8.72
C VAL A 432 -0.76 1.10 -9.18
N LEU A 433 0.51 0.89 -8.83
CA LEU A 433 1.25 -0.33 -9.16
C LEU A 433 0.52 -1.58 -8.65
N LEU A 434 0.10 -1.54 -7.38
CA LEU A 434 -0.61 -2.64 -6.75
C LEU A 434 -1.91 -2.95 -7.48
N THR A 435 -2.69 -1.93 -7.81
CA THR A 435 -3.97 -2.08 -8.48
C THR A 435 -3.83 -2.70 -9.86
N VAL A 436 -2.84 -2.27 -10.65
CA VAL A 436 -2.59 -2.86 -11.98
C VAL A 436 -2.24 -4.34 -11.86
N GLY A 437 -1.31 -4.72 -10.99
CA GLY A 437 -0.96 -6.13 -10.84
C GLY A 437 -2.09 -6.98 -10.25
N ILE A 438 -2.90 -6.41 -9.33
CA ILE A 438 -4.09 -7.08 -8.80
C ILE A 438 -5.13 -7.32 -9.90
N LEU A 439 -5.40 -6.32 -10.75
CA LEU A 439 -6.35 -6.45 -11.85
C LEU A 439 -5.89 -7.48 -12.88
N ILE A 440 -4.59 -7.51 -13.20
CA ILE A 440 -4.02 -8.55 -14.08
C ILE A 440 -4.19 -9.93 -13.46
N GLN A 441 -3.97 -10.06 -12.14
CA GLN A 441 -4.14 -11.33 -11.44
C GLN A 441 -5.60 -11.79 -11.41
N PHE A 442 -6.55 -10.87 -11.16
CA PHE A 442 -7.97 -11.18 -11.25
C PHE A 442 -8.38 -11.58 -12.67
N TYR A 443 -7.88 -10.87 -13.69
CA TYR A 443 -8.13 -11.23 -15.09
C TYR A 443 -7.63 -12.65 -15.42
N GLU A 444 -6.42 -12.98 -14.99
CA GLU A 444 -5.86 -14.33 -15.17
C GLU A 444 -6.59 -15.41 -14.35
N ALA A 445 -7.13 -15.05 -13.19
CA ALA A 445 -7.89 -15.96 -12.34
C ALA A 445 -9.26 -16.27 -12.97
N MET A 446 -10.00 -15.24 -13.37
CA MET A 446 -11.28 -15.37 -14.08
C MET A 446 -11.12 -16.18 -15.38
N GLY A 447 -10.08 -15.90 -16.15
CA GLY A 447 -9.81 -16.65 -17.38
C GLY A 447 -9.53 -18.14 -17.13
N ARG A 448 -8.85 -18.47 -16.04
CA ARG A 448 -8.61 -19.87 -15.64
C ARG A 448 -9.90 -20.57 -15.19
N GLU A 449 -10.72 -19.90 -14.41
CA GLU A 449 -11.99 -20.44 -13.94
C GLU A 449 -12.96 -20.69 -15.10
N GLN A 450 -13.08 -19.73 -16.02
CA GLN A 450 -13.90 -19.89 -17.23
C GLN A 450 -13.42 -21.05 -18.12
N LEU A 451 -12.10 -21.24 -18.25
CA LEU A 451 -11.54 -22.39 -18.96
C LEU A 451 -11.88 -23.74 -18.29
N MET A 452 -11.89 -23.76 -16.96
CA MET A 452 -12.27 -24.95 -16.18
C MET A 452 -13.75 -25.28 -16.32
N GLU A 453 -14.62 -24.26 -16.39
CA GLU A 453 -16.06 -24.43 -16.63
C GLU A 453 -16.38 -24.92 -18.05
N MET A 454 -15.69 -24.39 -19.07
CA MET A 454 -15.91 -24.76 -20.47
C MET A 454 -15.43 -26.18 -20.81
N HIS A 455 -14.45 -26.71 -20.07
CA HIS A 455 -13.89 -28.04 -20.32
C HIS A 455 -13.92 -28.90 -19.03
N PRO A 456 -15.02 -29.61 -18.74
CA PRO A 456 -15.16 -30.41 -17.52
C PRO A 456 -14.12 -31.54 -17.39
N VAL A 457 -13.54 -31.99 -18.51
CA VAL A 457 -12.44 -32.98 -18.52
C VAL A 457 -11.14 -32.40 -17.95
N ILE A 458 -10.92 -31.09 -18.06
CA ILE A 458 -9.76 -30.41 -17.48
C ILE A 458 -9.88 -30.33 -15.95
N ARG A 459 -11.10 -30.25 -15.40
CA ARG A 459 -11.34 -30.22 -13.95
C ARG A 459 -10.84 -31.47 -13.23
N GLN A 460 -11.03 -32.65 -13.82
CA GLN A 460 -10.54 -33.94 -13.27
C GLN A 460 -9.00 -34.09 -13.32
N PHE A 461 -8.29 -33.21 -14.03
CA PHE A 461 -6.83 -33.22 -14.11
C PHE A 461 -6.15 -32.29 -13.09
N PHE A 462 -6.89 -31.38 -12.46
CA PHE A 462 -6.36 -30.35 -11.55
C PHE A 462 -6.83 -30.48 -10.08
N GLU A 463 -7.90 -31.22 -9.80
CA GLU A 463 -8.17 -31.81 -8.47
C GLU A 463 -7.24 -33.02 -8.25
#